data_AF-A0A2S2CS19-F1
#
_entry.id   AF-A0A2S2CS19-F1
#
_cell.length_a   1.000
_cell.length_b   1.000
_cell.length_c   1.000
_cell.angle_alpha   90.00
_cell.angle_beta   90.00
_cell.angle_gamma   90.00
#
_symmetry.space_group_name_H-M   'P 1'
#
loop_
_entity.id
_entity.type
_entity.pdbx_description
1 polymer ?
#
loop_
_entity_poly.entity_id
_entity_poly.type
_entity_poly.pdbx_seq_one_letter_code
_entity_poly.pdbx_strand_id
1 'polypeptide(L)'
;MAFWPTKRDDTGFGRNTTRQGVKPRPRPAPGAPLSSSLPPRGLPEARTAVRLVRLLRGTITPMRADEVLALLEPHRPRFVARPTNPLAALPGESQGRLMEALLRPIGPILTDVVLPGARDHLIDRVVSGRTAAEETLPSAVDVAEAMRALVARLRGGGRGNLTAVIAAIETDARATADRLVRDGSPIDAGAIDRLARALLRFEVRRMVLEALGATSALQDVVYQSRRLARFALRRATEAVGGFVTDRGLKALHASLATLTSVDGLIVIALRNLDDQAETQEESGPFVVPADRKALDDYLTAAWRLSDTLFDLVEKAATGGDLNDLLFEAMLRQLRGLHHFCTDLDHAGRPDTMDRLRTRLAERTEALAALAGERLISALLSRPADPATAQRLLGRVRSLAQLLYDIGCDGILEDLAMRVVVAREVLGHPGA
;
A
#
# COMPACT_ATOMS: atom_id res chain seq x y z
N MET A 1 47.19 40.56 -33.47
CA MET A 1 48.35 39.73 -33.07
C MET A 1 48.47 39.78 -31.56
N ALA A 2 48.76 38.62 -30.93
CA ALA A 2 49.57 38.43 -29.71
C ALA A 2 49.38 39.39 -28.51
N PHE A 3 48.86 38.94 -27.36
CA PHE A 3 49.56 38.28 -26.22
C PHE A 3 49.96 39.26 -25.09
N TRP A 4 49.30 39.12 -23.92
CA TRP A 4 49.79 39.31 -22.52
C TRP A 4 50.05 40.75 -21.99
N PRO A 5 49.97 41.05 -20.65
CA PRO A 5 50.61 40.29 -19.57
C PRO A 5 49.92 40.08 -18.19
N THR A 6 50.41 39.00 -17.58
CA THR A 6 50.67 38.59 -16.17
C THR A 6 50.50 39.56 -14.98
N LYS A 7 49.91 38.97 -13.93
CA LYS A 7 50.30 38.90 -12.50
C LYS A 7 50.55 40.19 -11.68
N ARG A 8 49.85 40.28 -10.55
CA ARG A 8 50.46 40.50 -9.22
C ARG A 8 49.57 39.99 -8.08
N ASP A 9 50.16 39.17 -7.22
CA ASP A 9 49.63 38.74 -5.92
C ASP A 9 50.05 39.70 -4.79
N ASP A 10 49.33 39.56 -3.65
CA ASP A 10 49.72 39.87 -2.26
C ASP A 10 49.87 41.37 -1.90
N THR A 11 49.27 41.96 -0.85
CA THR A 11 48.80 41.53 0.49
C THR A 11 47.77 42.60 0.95
N GLY A 12 46.65 42.27 1.60
CA GLY A 12 46.54 42.14 3.06
C GLY A 12 46.18 43.48 3.74
N PHE A 13 44.97 43.63 4.25
CA PHE A 13 44.69 44.23 5.57
C PHE A 13 43.21 44.04 5.93
N GLY A 14 42.99 43.60 7.16
CA GLY A 14 41.78 42.93 7.59
C GLY A 14 40.59 43.84 7.87
N ARG A 15 39.41 43.23 7.80
CA ARG A 15 38.29 43.61 8.64
C ARG A 15 37.49 42.38 9.03
N ASN A 16 37.77 41.91 10.24
CA ASN A 16 36.92 41.00 11.00
C ASN A 16 35.51 41.58 11.06
N THR A 17 34.58 40.97 10.37
CA THR A 17 33.16 41.02 10.73
C THR A 17 32.73 39.58 11.02
N THR A 18 32.45 39.37 12.30
CA THR A 18 31.85 38.18 12.87
C THR A 18 30.54 37.86 12.13
N ARG A 19 30.63 37.00 11.10
CA ARG A 19 29.47 36.35 10.49
C ARG A 19 28.85 35.42 11.53
N GLN A 20 27.76 35.87 12.15
CA GLN A 20 26.81 34.98 12.81
C GLN A 20 26.42 33.88 11.80
N GLY A 21 26.76 32.64 12.15
CA GLY A 21 26.40 31.47 11.39
C GLY A 21 24.88 31.33 11.31
N VAL A 22 24.30 31.72 10.19
CA VAL A 22 22.99 31.21 9.79
C VAL A 22 23.20 29.71 9.56
N LYS A 23 22.77 28.89 10.53
CA LYS A 23 22.67 27.45 10.34
C LYS A 23 21.88 27.21 9.05
N PRO A 24 22.43 26.53 8.03
CA PRO A 24 21.64 26.16 6.86
C PRO A 24 20.48 25.29 7.35
N ARG A 25 19.26 25.77 7.10
CA ARG A 25 18.04 25.02 7.36
C ARG A 25 18.19 23.66 6.66
N PRO A 26 18.02 22.52 7.35
CA PRO A 26 18.20 21.22 6.74
C PRO A 26 17.30 21.13 5.51
N ARG A 27 17.92 20.85 4.36
CA ARG A 27 17.21 20.52 3.13
C ARG A 27 16.39 19.26 3.44
N PRO A 28 15.05 19.27 3.28
CA PRO A 28 14.27 18.08 3.55
C PRO A 28 14.71 16.97 2.60
N ALA A 29 14.86 15.76 3.13
CA ALA A 29 15.15 14.57 2.35
C ALA A 29 14.04 14.36 1.30
N PRO A 30 14.36 13.94 0.07
CA PRO A 30 13.35 13.59 -0.92
C PRO A 30 12.59 12.37 -0.41
N GLY A 31 11.33 12.55 -0.01
CA GLY A 31 10.44 11.46 0.40
C GLY A 31 9.78 11.61 1.78
N ALA A 32 10.09 12.64 2.56
CA ALA A 32 9.30 12.92 3.76
C ALA A 32 7.87 13.32 3.35
N PRO A 33 6.80 12.70 3.91
CA PRO A 33 5.46 13.23 3.74
C PRO A 33 5.50 14.66 4.26
N LEU A 34 5.05 15.62 3.45
CA LEU A 34 4.79 16.96 3.93
C LEU A 34 3.70 16.82 4.99
N SER A 35 4.09 16.63 6.26
CA SER A 35 3.22 16.84 7.40
C SER A 35 2.96 18.33 7.43
N SER A 36 2.02 18.80 6.60
CA SER A 36 1.51 20.14 6.72
C SER A 36 0.89 20.21 8.11
N SER A 37 1.50 20.98 9.00
CA SER A 37 1.03 21.22 10.38
C SER A 37 -0.33 21.93 10.44
N LEU A 38 -0.92 22.22 9.29
CA LEU A 38 -2.25 22.78 9.14
C LEU A 38 -3.27 21.64 9.15
N PRO A 39 -4.31 21.72 10.00
CA PRO A 39 -5.38 20.72 10.01
C PRO A 39 -6.03 20.64 8.62
N PRO A 40 -6.51 19.45 8.21
CA PRO A 40 -7.23 19.30 6.94
C PRO A 40 -8.42 20.25 6.92
N ARG A 41 -8.61 20.95 5.79
CA ARG A 41 -9.69 21.93 5.67
C ARG A 41 -11.05 21.21 5.78
N GLY A 42 -12.05 21.89 6.31
CA GLY A 42 -13.42 21.38 6.30
C GLY A 42 -13.72 20.21 7.24
N LEU A 43 -12.81 19.84 8.15
CA LEU A 43 -13.01 18.75 9.10
C LEU A 43 -14.26 18.90 10.00
N PRO A 44 -14.54 20.06 10.63
CA PRO A 44 -15.74 20.19 11.46
C PRO A 44 -17.02 20.07 10.65
N GLU A 45 -17.03 20.56 9.41
CA GLU A 45 -18.15 20.43 8.46
C GLU A 45 -18.34 18.98 8.01
N ALA A 46 -17.26 18.24 7.72
CA ALA A 46 -17.32 16.82 7.37
C ALA A 46 -17.90 15.95 8.52
N ARG A 47 -17.44 16.18 9.76
CA ARG A 47 -18.02 15.53 10.96
C ARG A 47 -19.50 15.86 11.11
N THR A 48 -19.85 17.12 10.89
CA THR A 48 -21.24 17.60 10.96
C THR A 48 -22.10 16.94 9.90
N ALA A 49 -21.63 16.82 8.65
CA ALA A 49 -22.34 16.15 7.57
C ALA A 49 -22.66 14.68 7.91
N VAL A 50 -21.66 13.92 8.37
CA VAL A 50 -21.84 12.50 8.73
C VAL A 50 -22.85 12.35 9.89
N ARG A 51 -22.71 13.16 10.95
CA ARG A 51 -23.63 13.11 12.09
C ARG A 51 -25.04 13.56 11.71
N LEU A 52 -25.17 14.58 10.87
CA LEU A 52 -26.44 15.08 10.39
C LEU A 52 -27.19 14.02 9.60
N VAL A 53 -26.53 13.30 8.69
CA VAL A 53 -27.18 12.22 7.92
C VAL A 53 -27.68 11.09 8.81
N ARG A 54 -26.94 10.78 9.89
CA ARG A 54 -27.40 9.80 10.90
C ARG A 54 -28.65 10.29 11.62
N LEU A 55 -28.73 11.56 12.02
CA LEU A 55 -29.90 12.15 12.67
C LEU A 55 -31.12 12.23 11.73
N LEU A 56 -30.87 12.54 10.45
CA LEU A 56 -31.91 12.60 9.42
C LEU A 56 -32.31 11.22 8.87
N ARG A 57 -31.82 10.12 9.47
CA ARG A 57 -32.20 8.75 9.11
C ARG A 57 -33.38 8.29 9.98
N GLY A 58 -34.43 7.80 9.33
CA GLY A 58 -35.63 7.30 10.00
C GLY A 58 -36.66 8.40 10.32
N THR A 59 -37.50 8.16 11.33
CA THR A 59 -38.61 9.05 11.68
C THR A 59 -38.12 10.37 12.26
N ILE A 60 -38.65 11.48 11.75
CA ILE A 60 -38.38 12.83 12.24
C ILE A 60 -39.36 13.17 13.35
N THR A 61 -38.81 13.63 14.47
CA THR A 61 -39.52 14.02 15.69
C THR A 61 -39.07 15.42 16.12
N PRO A 62 -39.86 16.17 16.90
CA PRO A 62 -39.45 17.48 17.43
C PRO A 62 -38.10 17.45 18.14
N MET A 63 -37.84 16.45 19.00
CA MET A 63 -36.55 16.30 19.70
C MET A 63 -35.36 16.14 18.75
N ARG A 64 -35.50 15.27 17.74
CA ARG A 64 -34.46 15.12 16.69
C ARG A 64 -34.25 16.40 15.89
N ALA A 65 -35.29 17.19 15.66
CA ALA A 65 -35.14 18.48 15.00
C ALA A 65 -34.32 19.46 15.88
N ASP A 66 -34.55 19.49 17.20
CA ASP A 66 -33.73 20.28 18.11
C ASP A 66 -32.25 19.85 18.08
N GLU A 67 -31.99 18.54 18.05
CA GLU A 67 -30.62 18.02 17.90
C GLU A 67 -29.97 18.44 16.58
N VAL A 68 -30.73 18.43 15.47
CA VAL A 68 -30.25 18.90 14.16
C VAL A 68 -29.91 20.39 14.18
N LEU A 69 -30.79 21.22 14.77
CA LEU A 69 -30.56 22.66 14.87
C LEU A 69 -29.37 22.98 15.78
N ALA A 70 -29.25 22.27 16.92
CA ALA A 70 -28.11 22.40 17.83
C ALA A 70 -26.78 22.00 17.17
N LEU A 71 -26.80 20.95 16.34
CA LEU A 71 -25.63 20.51 15.58
C LEU A 71 -25.18 21.55 14.54
N LEU A 72 -26.10 22.30 13.95
CA LEU A 72 -25.82 23.27 12.89
C LEU A 72 -25.54 24.70 13.40
N GLU A 73 -25.87 25.01 14.65
CA GLU A 73 -25.63 26.33 15.25
C GLU A 73 -24.18 26.83 15.11
N PRO A 74 -23.12 26.01 15.30
CA PRO A 74 -21.74 26.46 15.13
C PRO A 74 -21.39 26.91 13.69
N HIS A 75 -22.15 26.41 12.70
CA HIS A 75 -21.94 26.68 11.26
C HIS A 75 -22.82 27.79 10.72
N ARG A 76 -23.63 28.40 11.59
CA ARG A 76 -24.59 29.43 11.19
C ARG A 76 -23.86 30.72 10.81
N PRO A 77 -24.12 31.30 9.62
CA PRO A 77 -23.64 32.63 9.30
C PRO A 77 -24.22 33.66 10.26
N ARG A 78 -23.39 34.60 10.73
CA ARG A 78 -23.77 35.60 11.77
C ARG A 78 -25.04 36.40 11.47
N PHE A 79 -25.42 36.54 10.19
CA PHE A 79 -26.57 37.33 9.73
C PHE A 79 -27.84 36.52 9.46
N VAL A 80 -27.81 35.20 9.57
CA VAL A 80 -29.01 34.35 9.44
C VAL A 80 -29.70 34.34 10.79
N ALA A 81 -31.04 34.47 10.88
CA ALA A 81 -31.77 34.39 12.14
C ALA A 81 -31.66 32.98 12.77
N ARG A 82 -31.79 32.85 14.10
CA ARG A 82 -31.73 31.54 14.75
C ARG A 82 -32.94 30.73 14.31
N PRO A 83 -32.77 29.59 13.63
CA PRO A 83 -33.91 28.77 13.24
C PRO A 83 -34.58 28.22 14.52
N THR A 84 -35.86 28.54 14.69
CA THR A 84 -36.72 27.91 15.69
C THR A 84 -37.22 26.57 15.15
N ASN A 85 -37.48 25.61 16.03
CA ASN A 85 -37.95 24.29 15.65
C ASN A 85 -39.33 24.39 14.94
N PRO A 86 -39.40 24.12 13.63
CA PRO A 86 -40.64 24.28 12.87
C PRO A 86 -41.65 23.17 13.17
N LEU A 87 -41.21 22.05 13.78
CA LEU A 87 -42.05 20.87 14.01
C LEU A 87 -42.99 21.03 15.20
N ALA A 88 -42.71 21.98 16.11
CA ALA A 88 -43.59 22.29 17.24
C ALA A 88 -44.99 22.76 16.79
N ALA A 89 -45.09 23.34 15.59
CA ALA A 89 -46.35 23.82 15.01
C ALA A 89 -47.02 22.81 14.06
N LEU A 90 -46.47 21.59 13.89
CA LEU A 90 -46.92 20.60 12.90
C LEU A 90 -47.23 19.21 13.52
N PRO A 91 -48.05 19.12 14.59
CA PRO A 91 -48.38 17.83 15.19
C PRO A 91 -49.19 16.95 14.22
N GLY A 92 -48.83 15.66 14.10
CA GLY A 92 -49.59 14.66 13.34
C GLY A 92 -49.39 14.71 11.81
N GLU A 93 -48.52 15.58 11.30
CA GLU A 93 -48.23 15.67 9.87
C GLU A 93 -47.43 14.47 9.33
N SER A 94 -47.47 14.28 8.01
CA SER A 94 -46.73 13.21 7.35
C SER A 94 -45.21 13.43 7.47
N GLN A 95 -44.45 12.33 7.56
CA GLN A 95 -42.99 12.36 7.71
C GLN A 95 -42.29 13.18 6.60
N GLY A 96 -42.82 13.14 5.37
CA GLY A 96 -42.30 13.95 4.27
C GLY A 96 -42.45 15.45 4.51
N ARG A 97 -43.61 15.89 5.03
CA ARG A 97 -43.85 17.32 5.36
C ARG A 97 -43.01 17.79 6.53
N LEU A 98 -42.86 16.96 7.57
CA LEU A 98 -41.98 17.26 8.71
C LEU A 98 -40.52 17.42 8.26
N MET A 99 -40.04 16.54 7.39
CA MET A 99 -38.69 16.63 6.82
C MET A 99 -38.52 17.91 5.99
N GLU A 100 -39.48 18.25 5.12
CA GLU A 100 -39.41 19.46 4.29
C GLU A 100 -39.45 20.75 5.13
N ALA A 101 -40.27 20.76 6.20
CA ALA A 101 -40.32 21.87 7.15
C ALA A 101 -38.99 22.06 7.89
N LEU A 102 -38.31 20.96 8.27
CA LEU A 102 -36.98 21.00 8.90
C LEU A 102 -35.88 21.43 7.93
N LEU A 103 -35.92 20.93 6.67
CA LEU A 103 -34.90 21.22 5.67
C LEU A 103 -34.90 22.68 5.19
N ARG A 104 -36.07 23.32 5.13
CA ARG A 104 -36.20 24.71 4.64
C ARG A 104 -35.31 25.72 5.38
N PRO A 105 -35.30 25.79 6.73
CA PRO A 105 -34.46 26.74 7.46
C PRO A 105 -32.97 26.39 7.43
N ILE A 106 -32.63 25.09 7.33
CA ILE A 106 -31.22 24.65 7.40
C ILE A 106 -30.55 24.55 6.03
N GLY A 107 -31.33 24.49 4.95
CA GLY A 107 -30.86 24.34 3.56
C GLY A 107 -29.69 25.27 3.20
N PRO A 108 -29.77 26.59 3.45
CA PRO A 108 -28.67 27.52 3.16
C PRO A 108 -27.38 27.19 3.93
N ILE A 109 -27.47 26.80 5.20
CA ILE A 109 -26.30 26.39 5.99
C ILE A 109 -25.66 25.14 5.38
N LEU A 110 -26.49 24.20 4.90
CA LEU A 110 -26.00 23.00 4.25
C LEU A 110 -25.33 23.29 2.91
N THR A 111 -25.90 24.17 2.07
CA THR A 111 -25.36 24.46 0.75
C THR A 111 -24.14 25.37 0.78
N ASP A 112 -24.08 26.31 1.73
CA ASP A 112 -23.11 27.39 1.72
C ASP A 112 -21.93 27.14 2.65
N VAL A 113 -22.10 26.26 3.65
CA VAL A 113 -21.07 25.96 4.67
C VAL A 113 -20.75 24.47 4.72
N VAL A 114 -21.72 23.63 5.05
CA VAL A 114 -21.44 22.21 5.36
C VAL A 114 -20.97 21.43 4.13
N LEU A 115 -21.68 21.53 2.99
CA LEU A 115 -21.30 20.82 1.76
C LEU A 115 -19.98 21.31 1.17
N PRO A 116 -19.69 22.63 1.10
CA PRO A 116 -18.37 23.13 0.68
C PRO A 116 -17.23 22.66 1.60
N GLY A 117 -17.43 22.69 2.92
CA GLY A 117 -16.43 22.19 3.88
C GLY A 117 -16.19 20.69 3.74
N ALA A 118 -17.26 19.89 3.63
CA ALA A 118 -17.15 18.45 3.40
C ALA A 118 -16.45 18.12 2.06
N ARG A 119 -16.73 18.89 0.99
CA ARG A 119 -16.04 18.80 -0.30
C ARG A 119 -14.54 19.03 -0.13
N ASP A 120 -14.15 20.14 0.52
CA ASP A 120 -12.74 20.50 0.70
C ASP A 120 -12.00 19.46 1.53
N HIS A 121 -12.65 18.94 2.58
CA HIS A 121 -12.10 17.85 3.39
C HIS A 121 -11.88 16.58 2.57
N LEU A 122 -12.87 16.19 1.78
CA LEU A 122 -12.81 14.97 0.98
C LEU A 122 -11.73 15.07 -0.11
N ILE A 123 -11.59 16.24 -0.76
CA ILE A 123 -10.51 16.51 -1.71
C ILE A 123 -9.14 16.47 -1.00
N ASP A 124 -8.98 17.13 0.14
CA ASP A 124 -7.72 17.13 0.88
C ASP A 124 -7.28 15.70 1.26
N ARG A 125 -8.23 14.86 1.64
CA ARG A 125 -7.94 13.49 2.04
C ARG A 125 -7.67 12.56 0.87
N VAL A 126 -8.52 12.59 -0.16
CA VAL A 126 -8.49 11.61 -1.26
C VAL A 126 -7.50 12.00 -2.36
N VAL A 127 -7.37 13.30 -2.64
CA VAL A 127 -6.46 13.84 -3.67
C VAL A 127 -5.11 14.20 -3.06
N SER A 128 -5.11 15.03 -2.01
CA SER A 128 -3.85 15.51 -1.43
C SER A 128 -3.18 14.50 -0.49
N GLY A 129 -3.90 13.45 -0.05
CA GLY A 129 -3.41 12.48 0.92
C GLY A 129 -3.12 13.09 2.29
N ARG A 130 -3.72 14.24 2.60
CA ARG A 130 -3.55 14.92 3.89
C ARG A 130 -4.48 14.27 4.91
N THR A 131 -3.89 13.55 5.86
CA THR A 131 -4.59 12.94 6.99
C THR A 131 -4.10 13.59 8.27
N ALA A 132 -5.02 14.05 9.13
CA ALA A 132 -4.63 14.38 10.51
C ALA A 132 -4.27 13.09 11.27
N ALA A 133 -3.39 13.18 12.26
CA ALA A 133 -3.06 12.05 13.14
C ALA A 133 -4.18 11.71 14.14
N GLU A 134 -5.41 12.19 13.91
CA GLU A 134 -6.54 11.96 14.79
C GLU A 134 -7.18 10.58 14.48
N GLU A 135 -7.22 9.69 15.47
CA GLU A 135 -7.90 8.39 15.39
C GLU A 135 -9.43 8.51 15.17
N THR A 136 -10.00 9.71 15.33
CA THR A 136 -11.46 9.97 15.29
C THR A 136 -11.92 10.67 14.01
N LEU A 137 -11.15 10.60 12.93
CA LEU A 137 -11.55 11.18 11.65
C LEU A 137 -12.70 10.34 11.02
N PRO A 138 -13.77 10.99 10.51
CA PRO A 138 -14.83 10.26 9.78
C PRO A 138 -14.24 9.62 8.53
N SER A 139 -14.64 8.41 8.11
CA SER A 139 -14.08 7.78 6.89
C SER A 139 -14.35 8.63 5.64
N ALA A 140 -13.46 8.58 4.63
CA ALA A 140 -13.69 9.26 3.36
C ALA A 140 -14.97 8.77 2.67
N VAL A 141 -15.26 7.47 2.80
CA VAL A 141 -16.49 6.84 2.30
C VAL A 141 -17.71 7.38 3.05
N ASP A 142 -17.67 7.43 4.38
CA ASP A 142 -18.77 7.99 5.19
C ASP A 142 -19.09 9.45 4.81
N VAL A 143 -18.06 10.26 4.57
CA VAL A 143 -18.23 11.66 4.16
C VAL A 143 -18.86 11.73 2.77
N ALA A 144 -18.41 10.91 1.82
CA ALA A 144 -18.97 10.84 0.48
C ALA A 144 -20.44 10.40 0.47
N GLU A 145 -20.78 9.35 1.22
CA GLU A 145 -22.16 8.91 1.41
C GLU A 145 -23.01 10.00 2.06
N ALA A 146 -22.48 10.67 3.07
CA ALA A 146 -23.19 11.75 3.75
C ALA A 146 -23.47 12.92 2.80
N MET A 147 -22.48 13.35 2.01
CA MET A 147 -22.68 14.40 1.00
C MET A 147 -23.77 14.01 0.00
N ARG A 148 -23.72 12.79 -0.56
CA ARG A 148 -24.74 12.30 -1.50
C ARG A 148 -26.12 12.27 -0.86
N ALA A 149 -26.23 11.78 0.38
CA ALA A 149 -27.47 11.67 1.11
C ALA A 149 -28.09 13.04 1.47
N LEU A 150 -27.26 14.06 1.72
CA LEU A 150 -27.71 15.44 1.93
C LEU A 150 -28.19 16.09 0.64
N VAL A 151 -27.43 15.96 -0.46
CA VAL A 151 -27.82 16.50 -1.77
C VAL A 151 -29.14 15.87 -2.26
N ALA A 152 -29.32 14.56 -2.04
CA ALA A 152 -30.59 13.90 -2.36
C ALA A 152 -31.76 14.48 -1.56
N ARG A 153 -31.58 14.73 -0.26
CA ARG A 153 -32.60 15.35 0.61
C ARG A 153 -32.91 16.79 0.21
N LEU A 154 -31.92 17.53 -0.25
CA LEU A 154 -32.07 18.90 -0.77
C LEU A 154 -32.60 18.94 -2.22
N ARG A 155 -33.13 17.83 -2.75
CA ARG A 155 -33.64 17.71 -4.14
C ARG A 155 -32.62 18.18 -5.19
N GLY A 156 -31.33 17.91 -4.95
CA GLY A 156 -30.23 18.31 -5.83
C GLY A 156 -29.52 19.61 -5.42
N GLY A 157 -29.99 20.31 -4.38
CA GLY A 157 -29.28 21.45 -3.79
C GLY A 157 -27.86 21.06 -3.38
N GLY A 158 -26.86 21.77 -3.89
CA GLY A 158 -25.44 21.49 -3.63
C GLY A 158 -24.79 20.42 -4.52
N ARG A 159 -25.46 19.95 -5.60
CA ARG A 159 -24.89 18.99 -6.57
C ARG A 159 -23.53 19.41 -7.14
N GLY A 160 -23.30 20.71 -7.31
CA GLY A 160 -22.00 21.26 -7.76
C GLY A 160 -20.83 20.86 -6.85
N ASN A 161 -21.06 20.68 -5.54
CA ASN A 161 -20.03 20.22 -4.62
C ASN A 161 -19.65 18.75 -4.87
N LEU A 162 -20.63 17.87 -5.19
CA LEU A 162 -20.34 16.49 -5.58
C LEU A 162 -19.54 16.44 -6.88
N THR A 163 -19.99 17.19 -7.90
CA THR A 163 -19.31 17.26 -9.20
C THR A 163 -17.86 17.75 -9.05
N ALA A 164 -17.62 18.72 -8.16
CA ALA A 164 -16.27 19.21 -7.88
C ALA A 164 -15.36 18.13 -7.27
N VAL A 165 -15.86 17.33 -6.31
CA VAL A 165 -15.10 16.20 -5.76
C VAL A 165 -14.79 15.18 -6.85
N ILE A 166 -15.81 14.80 -7.64
CA ILE A 166 -15.68 13.80 -8.71
C ILE A 166 -14.61 14.24 -9.72
N ALA A 167 -14.71 15.47 -10.22
CA ALA A 167 -13.76 16.02 -11.19
C ALA A 167 -12.33 16.11 -10.63
N ALA A 168 -12.18 16.46 -9.35
CA ALA A 168 -10.88 16.50 -8.69
C ALA A 168 -10.26 15.10 -8.59
N ILE A 169 -11.05 14.08 -8.21
CA ILE A 169 -10.60 12.68 -8.13
C ILE A 169 -10.19 12.17 -9.52
N GLU A 170 -11.02 12.36 -10.55
CA GLU A 170 -10.70 11.93 -11.91
C GLU A 170 -9.40 12.57 -12.43
N THR A 171 -9.28 13.89 -12.28
CA THR A 171 -8.13 14.65 -12.77
C THR A 171 -6.85 14.21 -12.07
N ASP A 172 -6.90 14.04 -10.75
CA ASP A 172 -5.77 13.58 -9.97
C ASP A 172 -5.42 12.10 -10.23
N ALA A 173 -6.42 11.25 -10.46
CA ALA A 173 -6.21 9.86 -10.85
C ALA A 173 -5.46 9.77 -12.19
N ARG A 174 -5.93 10.48 -13.23
CA ARG A 174 -5.24 10.53 -14.54
C ARG A 174 -3.81 11.07 -14.38
N ALA A 175 -3.64 12.18 -13.66
CA ALA A 175 -2.33 12.79 -13.43
C ALA A 175 -1.37 11.90 -12.64
N THR A 176 -1.86 11.17 -11.63
CA THR A 176 -1.07 10.23 -10.84
C THR A 176 -0.62 9.04 -11.69
N ALA A 177 -1.53 8.42 -12.43
CA ALA A 177 -1.21 7.29 -13.29
C ALA A 177 -0.21 7.69 -14.38
N ASP A 178 -0.43 8.81 -15.08
CA ASP A 178 0.50 9.28 -16.11
C ASP A 178 1.88 9.61 -15.57
N ARG A 179 1.95 10.24 -14.39
CA ARG A 179 3.23 10.57 -13.75
C ARG A 179 4.02 9.31 -13.41
N LEU A 180 3.37 8.31 -12.82
CA LEU A 180 4.03 7.08 -12.37
C LEU A 180 4.40 6.17 -13.54
N VAL A 181 3.55 6.04 -14.56
CA VAL A 181 3.83 5.22 -15.74
C VAL A 181 4.98 5.80 -16.58
N ARG A 182 5.18 7.12 -16.55
CA ARG A 182 6.31 7.81 -17.20
C ARG A 182 7.56 7.90 -16.32
N ASP A 183 7.49 7.43 -15.07
CA ASP A 183 8.63 7.49 -14.16
C ASP A 183 9.70 6.48 -14.59
N GLY A 184 10.78 7.00 -15.19
CA GLY A 184 11.95 6.23 -15.60
C GLY A 184 13.04 6.13 -14.52
N SER A 185 12.74 6.48 -13.27
CA SER A 185 13.70 6.37 -12.17
C SER A 185 14.19 4.93 -11.98
N PRO A 186 15.41 4.73 -11.43
CA PRO A 186 15.91 3.40 -11.12
C PRO A 186 14.96 2.66 -10.16
N ILE A 187 14.95 1.33 -10.27
CA ILE A 187 14.12 0.48 -9.42
C ILE A 187 14.81 0.33 -8.07
N ASP A 188 14.16 0.84 -7.03
CA ASP A 188 14.51 0.62 -5.64
C ASP A 188 13.26 0.32 -4.80
N ALA A 189 13.46 -0.11 -3.54
CA ALA A 189 12.37 -0.36 -2.60
C ALA A 189 11.42 0.85 -2.49
N GLY A 190 11.97 2.07 -2.47
CA GLY A 190 11.17 3.30 -2.38
C GLY A 190 10.26 3.53 -3.59
N ALA A 191 10.70 3.18 -4.79
CA ALA A 191 9.92 3.24 -6.02
C ALA A 191 8.76 2.24 -6.01
N ILE A 192 9.03 1.01 -5.56
CA ILE A 192 8.03 -0.04 -5.40
C ILE A 192 6.98 0.36 -4.35
N ASP A 193 7.40 0.88 -3.20
CA ASP A 193 6.50 1.37 -2.15
C ASP A 193 5.65 2.57 -2.59
N ARG A 194 6.17 3.40 -3.52
CA ARG A 194 5.38 4.49 -4.13
C ARG A 194 4.27 3.93 -5.02
N LEU A 195 4.54 2.89 -5.80
CA LEU A 195 3.54 2.22 -6.62
C LEU A 195 2.47 1.53 -5.76
N ALA A 196 2.88 0.82 -4.71
CA ALA A 196 1.96 0.15 -3.79
C ALA A 196 1.01 1.16 -3.12
N ARG A 197 1.55 2.26 -2.58
CA ARG A 197 0.74 3.34 -2.00
C ARG A 197 -0.17 4.02 -3.02
N ALA A 198 0.27 4.16 -4.27
CA ALA A 198 -0.56 4.71 -5.32
C ALA A 198 -1.76 3.80 -5.62
N LEU A 199 -1.55 2.50 -5.79
CA LEU A 199 -2.63 1.53 -6.01
C LEU A 199 -3.65 1.51 -4.85
N LEU A 200 -3.19 1.56 -3.60
CA LEU A 200 -4.08 1.69 -2.43
C LEU A 200 -4.90 3.00 -2.46
N ARG A 201 -4.31 4.11 -2.94
CA ARG A 201 -5.05 5.36 -3.13
C ARG A 201 -6.10 5.24 -4.23
N PHE A 202 -5.83 4.49 -5.30
CA PHE A 202 -6.83 4.21 -6.33
C PHE A 202 -8.00 3.40 -5.77
N GLU A 203 -7.76 2.44 -4.89
CA GLU A 203 -8.82 1.70 -4.19
C GLU A 203 -9.71 2.64 -3.36
N VAL A 204 -9.11 3.57 -2.59
CA VAL A 204 -9.88 4.57 -1.83
C VAL A 204 -10.69 5.49 -2.76
N ARG A 205 -10.10 5.94 -3.87
CA ARG A 205 -10.79 6.77 -4.88
C ARG A 205 -11.98 6.01 -5.48
N ARG A 206 -11.82 4.72 -5.78
CA ARG A 206 -12.88 3.83 -6.27
C ARG A 206 -14.06 3.79 -5.29
N MET A 207 -13.79 3.43 -4.03
CA MET A 207 -14.83 3.35 -2.99
C MET A 207 -15.55 4.69 -2.78
N VAL A 208 -14.83 5.81 -2.84
CA VAL A 208 -15.44 7.15 -2.72
C VAL A 208 -16.32 7.47 -3.92
N LEU A 209 -15.91 7.16 -5.16
CA LEU A 209 -16.73 7.39 -6.35
C LEU A 209 -17.97 6.50 -6.38
N GLU A 210 -17.88 5.27 -5.89
CA GLU A 210 -19.03 4.37 -5.68
C GLU A 210 -20.02 4.97 -4.68
N ALA A 211 -19.54 5.44 -3.52
CA ALA A 211 -20.35 6.11 -2.53
C ALA A 211 -21.06 7.35 -3.11
N LEU A 212 -20.35 8.15 -3.93
CA LEU A 212 -20.92 9.30 -4.64
C LEU A 212 -21.88 8.92 -5.77
N GLY A 213 -21.86 7.67 -6.26
CA GLY A 213 -22.68 7.21 -7.38
C GLY A 213 -22.19 7.72 -8.74
N ALA A 214 -20.90 8.00 -8.88
CA ALA A 214 -20.30 8.60 -10.07
C ALA A 214 -19.86 7.52 -11.07
N THR A 215 -20.81 6.92 -11.79
CA THR A 215 -20.55 5.75 -12.64
C THR A 215 -19.53 5.98 -13.76
N SER A 216 -19.58 7.11 -14.47
CA SER A 216 -18.61 7.42 -15.54
C SER A 216 -17.19 7.63 -14.98
N ALA A 217 -17.08 8.42 -13.90
CA ALA A 217 -15.82 8.68 -13.22
C ALA A 217 -15.17 7.40 -12.67
N LEU A 218 -16.02 6.51 -12.15
CA LEU A 218 -15.61 5.23 -11.61
C LEU A 218 -14.94 4.38 -12.69
N GLN A 219 -15.52 4.30 -13.89
CA GLN A 219 -14.94 3.56 -15.01
C GLN A 219 -13.56 4.12 -15.41
N ASP A 220 -13.41 5.43 -15.45
CA ASP A 220 -12.13 6.07 -15.75
C ASP A 220 -11.08 5.77 -14.67
N VAL A 221 -11.43 5.84 -13.39
CA VAL A 221 -10.50 5.55 -12.28
C VAL A 221 -10.12 4.06 -12.26
N VAL A 222 -11.07 3.16 -12.53
CA VAL A 222 -10.83 1.72 -12.69
C VAL A 222 -9.85 1.47 -13.83
N TYR A 223 -10.08 2.06 -15.01
CA TYR A 223 -9.15 1.95 -16.14
C TYR A 223 -7.73 2.43 -15.80
N GLN A 224 -7.60 3.59 -15.14
CA GLN A 224 -6.28 4.09 -14.72
C GLN A 224 -5.63 3.20 -13.65
N SER A 225 -6.41 2.60 -12.74
CA SER A 225 -5.91 1.63 -11.75
C SER A 225 -5.34 0.38 -12.42
N ARG A 226 -6.07 -0.21 -13.38
CA ARG A 226 -5.58 -1.38 -14.16
C ARG A 226 -4.29 -1.06 -14.90
N ARG A 227 -4.26 0.09 -15.58
CA ARG A 227 -3.05 0.55 -16.29
C ARG A 227 -1.86 0.68 -15.34
N LEU A 228 -2.07 1.22 -14.14
CA LEU A 228 -1.03 1.34 -13.11
C LEU A 228 -0.64 -0.03 -12.53
N ALA A 229 -1.58 -0.96 -12.33
CA ALA A 229 -1.33 -2.30 -11.84
C ALA A 229 -0.48 -3.12 -12.83
N ARG A 230 -0.78 -3.05 -14.14
CA ARG A 230 0.07 -3.63 -15.20
C ARG A 230 1.48 -3.08 -15.18
N PHE A 231 1.59 -1.75 -15.05
CA PHE A 231 2.89 -1.10 -14.94
C PHE A 231 3.64 -1.56 -13.67
N ALA A 232 2.94 -1.69 -12.55
CA ALA A 232 3.49 -2.21 -11.30
C ALA A 232 4.03 -3.64 -11.45
N LEU A 233 3.28 -4.55 -12.08
CA LEU A 233 3.74 -5.92 -12.38
C LEU A 233 4.97 -5.92 -13.28
N ARG A 234 5.01 -5.06 -14.30
CA ARG A 234 6.20 -4.90 -15.14
C ARG A 234 7.41 -4.41 -14.34
N ARG A 235 7.23 -3.42 -13.46
CA ARG A 235 8.32 -2.91 -12.60
C ARG A 235 8.78 -3.95 -11.58
N ALA A 236 7.88 -4.75 -11.03
CA ALA A 236 8.21 -5.90 -10.20
C ALA A 236 9.03 -6.94 -10.98
N THR A 237 8.64 -7.26 -12.20
CA THR A 237 9.37 -8.17 -13.11
C THR A 237 10.78 -7.65 -13.38
N GLU A 238 10.93 -6.35 -13.67
CA GLU A 238 12.24 -5.72 -13.86
C GLU A 238 13.09 -5.74 -12.59
N ALA A 239 12.50 -5.54 -11.41
CA ALA A 239 13.18 -5.62 -10.11
C ALA A 239 13.74 -7.03 -9.85
N VAL A 240 12.90 -8.05 -10.08
CA VAL A 240 13.26 -9.45 -9.95
C VAL A 240 14.37 -9.81 -10.95
N GLY A 241 14.24 -9.37 -12.21
CA GLY A 241 15.26 -9.55 -13.23
C GLY A 241 16.62 -8.96 -12.84
N GLY A 242 16.61 -7.74 -12.27
CA GLY A 242 17.81 -7.08 -11.76
C GLY A 242 18.55 -7.92 -10.72
N PHE A 243 17.84 -8.48 -9.74
CA PHE A 243 18.41 -9.37 -8.74
C PHE A 243 19.02 -10.64 -9.34
N VAL A 244 18.35 -11.27 -10.30
CA VAL A 244 18.84 -12.50 -10.94
C VAL A 244 20.16 -12.23 -11.68
N THR A 245 20.31 -11.03 -12.26
CA THR A 245 21.50 -10.64 -13.04
C THR A 245 22.69 -10.16 -12.19
N ASP A 246 22.46 -9.40 -11.10
CA ASP A 246 23.55 -8.83 -10.28
C ASP A 246 23.66 -9.54 -8.92
N ARG A 247 24.70 -10.36 -8.77
CA ARG A 247 24.92 -11.23 -7.61
C ARG A 247 25.98 -10.70 -6.63
N GLY A 248 26.38 -9.43 -6.75
CA GLY A 248 27.34 -8.84 -5.82
C GLY A 248 26.78 -8.72 -4.39
N LEU A 249 27.57 -8.98 -3.34
CA LEU A 249 27.11 -8.96 -1.93
C LEU A 249 26.40 -7.66 -1.51
N LYS A 250 26.90 -6.49 -1.94
CA LYS A 250 26.26 -5.19 -1.67
C LYS A 250 24.95 -5.03 -2.46
N ALA A 251 24.94 -5.47 -3.71
CA ALA A 251 23.75 -5.47 -4.56
C ALA A 251 22.67 -6.41 -4.01
N LEU A 252 23.08 -7.55 -3.44
CA LEU A 252 22.20 -8.57 -2.90
C LEU A 252 21.38 -8.03 -1.70
N HIS A 253 21.99 -7.27 -0.78
CA HIS A 253 21.24 -6.67 0.34
C HIS A 253 20.21 -5.63 -0.14
N ALA A 254 20.62 -4.70 -1.02
CA ALA A 254 19.71 -3.69 -1.57
C ALA A 254 18.58 -4.32 -2.40
N SER A 255 18.90 -5.40 -3.12
CA SER A 255 17.93 -6.13 -3.93
C SER A 255 16.95 -6.92 -3.09
N LEU A 256 17.36 -7.51 -1.97
CA LEU A 256 16.43 -8.20 -1.05
C LEU A 256 15.43 -7.24 -0.39
N ALA A 257 15.86 -6.04 -0.03
CA ALA A 257 14.94 -5.00 0.44
C ALA A 257 13.92 -4.65 -0.65
N THR A 258 14.38 -4.54 -1.91
CA THR A 258 13.52 -4.28 -3.06
C THR A 258 12.55 -5.43 -3.32
N LEU A 259 13.00 -6.69 -3.24
CA LEU A 259 12.15 -7.88 -3.39
C LEU A 259 11.08 -7.95 -2.30
N THR A 260 11.42 -7.60 -1.06
CA THR A 260 10.44 -7.53 0.04
C THR A 260 9.35 -6.49 -0.25
N SER A 261 9.71 -5.33 -0.79
CA SER A 261 8.71 -4.35 -1.25
C SER A 261 7.88 -4.87 -2.42
N VAL A 262 8.49 -5.68 -3.31
CA VAL A 262 7.80 -6.29 -4.46
C VAL A 262 6.71 -7.25 -4.00
N ASP A 263 6.98 -8.09 -2.98
CA ASP A 263 5.99 -9.00 -2.40
C ASP A 263 4.70 -8.25 -1.99
N GLY A 264 4.85 -7.13 -1.26
CA GLY A 264 3.71 -6.30 -0.86
C GLY A 264 3.00 -5.62 -2.03
N LEU A 265 3.75 -5.18 -3.05
CA LEU A 265 3.17 -4.56 -4.25
C LEU A 265 2.30 -5.53 -5.04
N ILE A 266 2.74 -6.78 -5.20
CA ILE A 266 2.06 -7.77 -6.05
C ILE A 266 0.68 -8.11 -5.49
N VAL A 267 0.58 -8.32 -4.18
CA VAL A 267 -0.71 -8.59 -3.52
C VAL A 267 -1.71 -7.48 -3.81
N ILE A 268 -1.28 -6.22 -3.72
CA ILE A 268 -2.13 -5.06 -3.99
C ILE A 268 -2.48 -4.97 -5.48
N ALA A 269 -1.50 -5.18 -6.37
CA ALA A 269 -1.68 -5.08 -7.81
C ALA A 269 -2.69 -6.13 -8.31
N LEU A 270 -2.60 -7.37 -7.84
CA LEU A 270 -3.50 -8.44 -8.26
C LEU A 270 -4.89 -8.28 -7.71
N ARG A 271 -5.05 -7.90 -6.44
CA ARG A 271 -6.36 -7.55 -5.89
C ARG A 271 -7.07 -6.49 -6.74
N ASN A 272 -6.33 -5.48 -7.23
CA ASN A 272 -6.89 -4.47 -8.12
C ASN A 272 -7.28 -5.04 -9.50
N LEU A 273 -6.57 -6.04 -10.02
CA LEU A 273 -6.91 -6.68 -11.29
C LEU A 273 -8.09 -7.65 -11.14
N ASP A 274 -8.15 -8.42 -10.06
CA ASP A 274 -9.20 -9.40 -9.76
C ASP A 274 -10.55 -8.74 -9.49
N ASP A 275 -10.57 -7.69 -8.63
CA ASP A 275 -11.78 -6.89 -8.35
C ASP A 275 -12.39 -6.27 -9.62
N GLN A 276 -11.67 -6.27 -10.75
CA GLN A 276 -11.98 -5.55 -11.97
C GLN A 276 -12.08 -6.45 -13.22
N ALA A 277 -12.07 -7.77 -13.04
CA ALA A 277 -12.15 -8.75 -14.12
C ALA A 277 -13.48 -8.69 -14.91
N GLU A 278 -14.54 -8.11 -14.34
CA GLU A 278 -15.86 -7.97 -14.99
C GLU A 278 -15.84 -7.05 -16.23
N THR A 279 -14.86 -6.15 -16.36
CA THR A 279 -14.70 -5.34 -17.58
C THR A 279 -13.83 -6.09 -18.58
N GLN A 280 -14.48 -6.96 -19.36
CA GLN A 280 -13.85 -7.75 -20.43
C GLN A 280 -13.08 -6.82 -21.38
N GLU A 281 -11.75 -6.82 -21.29
CA GLU A 281 -10.96 -6.58 -22.49
C GLU A 281 -11.31 -7.71 -23.47
N GLU A 282 -11.58 -7.38 -24.73
CA GLU A 282 -11.95 -8.36 -25.75
C GLU A 282 -10.88 -9.46 -25.82
N SER A 283 -11.12 -10.57 -25.13
CA SER A 283 -10.27 -11.74 -25.20
C SER A 283 -10.62 -12.48 -26.48
N GLY A 284 -9.67 -12.51 -27.41
CA GLY A 284 -9.78 -13.26 -28.65
C GLY A 284 -8.69 -14.34 -28.72
N PRO A 285 -8.85 -15.37 -29.57
CA PRO A 285 -7.84 -16.41 -29.79
C PRO A 285 -6.49 -15.88 -30.31
N PHE A 286 -6.43 -14.61 -30.72
CA PHE A 286 -5.24 -13.94 -31.25
C PHE A 286 -4.67 -12.86 -30.33
N VAL A 287 -5.36 -12.48 -29.25
CA VAL A 287 -4.94 -11.39 -28.36
C VAL A 287 -5.07 -11.82 -26.91
N VAL A 288 -3.91 -12.00 -26.27
CA VAL A 288 -3.82 -12.22 -24.83
C VAL A 288 -4.13 -10.89 -24.12
N PRO A 289 -5.07 -10.85 -23.15
CA PRO A 289 -5.34 -9.66 -22.36
C PRO A 289 -4.06 -9.12 -21.73
N ALA A 290 -3.91 -7.80 -21.68
CA ALA A 290 -2.68 -7.19 -21.20
C ALA A 290 -2.38 -7.53 -19.73
N ASP A 291 -3.43 -7.75 -18.94
CA ASP A 291 -3.34 -8.21 -17.54
C ASP A 291 -2.70 -9.60 -17.46
N ARG A 292 -3.18 -10.54 -18.28
CA ARG A 292 -2.68 -11.92 -18.31
C ARG A 292 -1.23 -11.97 -18.74
N LYS A 293 -0.86 -11.20 -19.78
CA LYS A 293 0.53 -11.09 -20.21
C LYS A 293 1.44 -10.56 -19.09
N ALA A 294 1.03 -9.49 -18.40
CA ALA A 294 1.83 -8.91 -17.32
C ALA A 294 2.01 -9.89 -16.15
N LEU A 295 0.98 -10.67 -15.83
CA LEU A 295 1.06 -11.74 -14.84
C LEU A 295 1.98 -12.88 -15.28
N ASP A 296 1.86 -13.36 -16.52
CA ASP A 296 2.70 -14.43 -17.06
C ASP A 296 4.19 -14.04 -17.12
N ASP A 297 4.47 -12.79 -17.51
CA ASP A 297 5.83 -12.22 -17.50
C ASP A 297 6.41 -12.20 -16.07
N TYR A 298 5.59 -11.79 -15.09
CA TYR A 298 5.98 -11.81 -13.67
C TYR A 298 6.21 -13.24 -13.16
N LEU A 299 5.31 -14.19 -13.45
CA LEU A 299 5.45 -15.59 -13.04
C LEU A 299 6.71 -16.23 -13.62
N THR A 300 7.05 -15.89 -14.86
CA THR A 300 8.31 -16.32 -15.49
C THR A 300 9.53 -15.78 -14.76
N ALA A 301 9.49 -14.51 -14.32
CA ALA A 301 10.56 -13.92 -13.51
C ALA A 301 10.62 -14.53 -12.11
N ALA A 302 9.48 -14.77 -11.47
CA ALA A 302 9.36 -15.43 -10.16
C ALA A 302 9.94 -16.86 -10.19
N TRP A 303 9.75 -17.59 -11.30
CA TRP A 303 10.37 -18.89 -11.50
C TRP A 303 11.91 -18.80 -11.48
N ARG A 304 12.47 -17.87 -12.26
CA ARG A 304 13.93 -17.64 -12.31
C ARG A 304 14.48 -17.15 -10.97
N LEU A 305 13.70 -16.36 -10.25
CA LEU A 305 14.02 -15.94 -8.89
C LEU A 305 14.09 -17.15 -7.97
N SER A 306 13.10 -18.04 -8.02
CA SER A 306 13.10 -19.26 -7.20
C SER A 306 14.33 -20.12 -7.46
N ASP A 307 14.72 -20.30 -8.73
CA ASP A 307 15.93 -21.05 -9.10
C ASP A 307 17.18 -20.41 -8.50
N THR A 308 17.31 -19.08 -8.64
CA THR A 308 18.45 -18.33 -8.11
C THR A 308 18.50 -18.38 -6.58
N LEU A 309 17.35 -18.26 -5.91
CA LEU A 309 17.27 -18.34 -4.46
C LEU A 309 17.64 -19.74 -3.98
N PHE A 310 17.10 -20.81 -4.59
CA PHE A 310 17.48 -22.17 -4.24
C PHE A 310 18.97 -22.43 -4.46
N ASP A 311 19.56 -21.96 -5.57
CA ASP A 311 21.00 -22.11 -5.81
C ASP A 311 21.85 -21.46 -4.71
N LEU A 312 21.45 -20.28 -4.22
CA LEU A 312 22.17 -19.55 -3.16
C LEU A 312 21.96 -20.19 -1.79
N VAL A 313 20.73 -20.58 -1.48
CA VAL A 313 20.37 -21.25 -0.23
C VAL A 313 21.03 -22.63 -0.16
N GLU A 314 21.06 -23.39 -1.26
CA GLU A 314 21.71 -24.71 -1.34
C GLU A 314 23.20 -24.60 -1.06
N LYS A 315 23.92 -23.67 -1.72
CA LYS A 315 25.34 -23.40 -1.46
C LYS A 315 25.62 -23.03 0.00
N ALA A 316 24.72 -22.24 0.61
CA ALA A 316 24.82 -21.90 2.02
C ALA A 316 24.54 -23.13 2.90
N ALA A 317 23.47 -23.89 2.63
CA ALA A 317 23.10 -25.08 3.38
C ALA A 317 24.17 -26.18 3.36
N THR A 318 25.00 -26.24 2.31
CA THR A 318 26.12 -27.20 2.20
C THR A 318 27.42 -26.72 2.85
N GLY A 319 27.40 -25.65 3.66
CA GLY A 319 28.55 -25.16 4.41
C GLY A 319 29.20 -23.88 3.86
N GLY A 320 28.57 -23.19 2.91
CA GLY A 320 29.07 -21.90 2.41
C GLY A 320 29.07 -20.78 3.46
N ASP A 321 29.92 -19.77 3.26
CA ASP A 321 30.13 -18.62 4.15
C ASP A 321 29.07 -17.51 4.06
N LEU A 322 27.85 -17.85 3.63
CA LEU A 322 26.77 -16.89 3.58
C LEU A 322 26.37 -16.44 5.00
N ASN A 323 26.16 -15.14 5.20
CA ASN A 323 25.65 -14.62 6.46
C ASN A 323 24.26 -15.23 6.78
N ASP A 324 24.03 -15.66 8.03
CA ASP A 324 22.79 -16.30 8.45
C ASP A 324 21.56 -15.39 8.32
N LEU A 325 21.71 -14.07 8.54
CA LEU A 325 20.63 -13.10 8.28
C LEU A 325 20.22 -13.09 6.80
N LEU A 326 21.19 -13.30 5.91
CA LEU A 326 20.96 -13.32 4.48
C LEU A 326 20.32 -14.62 4.04
N PHE A 327 20.75 -15.74 4.64
CA PHE A 327 20.12 -17.03 4.50
C PHE A 327 18.62 -16.96 4.87
N GLU A 328 18.31 -16.43 6.05
CA GLU A 328 16.93 -16.24 6.51
C GLU A 328 16.12 -15.30 5.60
N ALA A 329 16.75 -14.23 5.10
CA ALA A 329 16.09 -13.33 4.16
C ALA A 329 15.71 -14.03 2.84
N MET A 330 16.55 -14.90 2.32
CA MET A 330 16.23 -15.71 1.13
C MET A 330 15.13 -16.74 1.41
N LEU A 331 15.14 -17.39 2.58
CA LEU A 331 14.04 -18.28 2.97
C LEU A 331 12.71 -17.52 3.11
N ARG A 332 12.74 -16.30 3.64
CA ARG A 332 11.55 -15.42 3.70
C ARG A 332 11.02 -15.08 2.30
N GLN A 333 11.91 -14.88 1.34
CA GLN A 333 11.53 -14.65 -0.06
C GLN A 333 10.92 -15.91 -0.70
N LEU A 334 11.47 -17.09 -0.46
CA LEU A 334 10.85 -18.36 -0.89
C LEU A 334 9.48 -18.57 -0.25
N ARG A 335 9.34 -18.27 1.05
CA ARG A 335 8.05 -18.28 1.75
C ARG A 335 7.05 -17.32 1.11
N GLY A 336 7.47 -16.09 0.82
CA GLY A 336 6.66 -15.06 0.18
C GLY A 336 6.14 -15.51 -1.18
N LEU A 337 7.02 -16.08 -2.01
CA LEU A 337 6.64 -16.66 -3.31
C LEU A 337 5.65 -17.83 -3.16
N HIS A 338 5.80 -18.67 -2.16
CA HIS A 338 4.86 -19.77 -1.91
C HIS A 338 3.48 -19.27 -1.47
N HIS A 339 3.43 -18.31 -0.53
CA HIS A 339 2.18 -17.70 -0.07
C HIS A 339 1.49 -17.00 -1.23
N PHE A 340 2.24 -16.25 -2.04
CA PHE A 340 1.75 -15.65 -3.27
C PHE A 340 1.07 -16.66 -4.20
N CYS A 341 1.68 -17.82 -4.44
CA CYS A 341 1.08 -18.84 -5.30
C CYS A 341 -0.13 -19.55 -4.64
N THR A 342 -0.29 -19.45 -3.32
CA THR A 342 -1.35 -20.13 -2.57
C THR A 342 -2.58 -19.24 -2.43
N ASP A 343 -2.38 -17.99 -2.03
CA ASP A 343 -3.43 -17.05 -1.63
C ASP A 343 -4.13 -16.39 -2.82
N LEU A 344 -3.55 -16.47 -4.02
CA LEU A 344 -4.16 -15.89 -5.20
C LEU A 344 -5.28 -16.80 -5.76
N ASP A 345 -6.52 -16.45 -5.44
CA ASP A 345 -7.73 -17.04 -6.00
C ASP A 345 -8.23 -16.20 -7.20
N HIS A 346 -7.66 -16.47 -8.38
CA HIS A 346 -8.00 -15.79 -9.62
C HIS A 346 -8.84 -16.73 -10.51
N ALA A 347 -10.00 -16.27 -10.99
CA ALA A 347 -10.87 -17.04 -11.92
C ALA A 347 -10.17 -17.46 -13.23
N GLY A 348 -9.01 -16.87 -13.55
CA GLY A 348 -8.13 -17.23 -14.67
C GLY A 348 -6.73 -17.67 -14.23
N ARG A 349 -6.59 -18.23 -13.03
CA ARG A 349 -5.34 -18.72 -12.43
C ARG A 349 -4.50 -19.52 -13.44
N PRO A 350 -3.30 -19.03 -13.81
CA PRO A 350 -2.42 -19.75 -14.74
C PRO A 350 -1.87 -21.04 -14.12
N ASP A 351 -1.85 -22.14 -14.88
CA ASP A 351 -1.24 -23.42 -14.47
C ASP A 351 0.22 -23.27 -14.01
N THR A 352 0.93 -22.27 -14.53
CA THR A 352 2.31 -21.95 -14.15
C THR A 352 2.43 -21.60 -12.68
N MET A 353 1.39 -21.01 -12.07
CA MET A 353 1.37 -20.70 -10.65
C MET A 353 1.25 -21.97 -9.79
N ASP A 354 0.41 -22.92 -10.17
CA ASP A 354 0.28 -24.21 -9.47
C ASP A 354 1.54 -25.05 -9.57
N ARG A 355 2.18 -25.04 -10.75
CA ARG A 355 3.47 -25.70 -10.95
C ARG A 355 4.57 -25.06 -10.12
N LEU A 356 4.60 -23.72 -10.04
CA LEU A 356 5.56 -23.00 -9.21
C LEU A 356 5.36 -23.31 -7.72
N ARG A 357 4.11 -23.31 -7.24
CA ARG A 357 3.77 -23.71 -5.86
C ARG A 357 4.29 -25.11 -5.53
N THR A 358 3.97 -26.09 -6.38
CA THR A 358 4.35 -27.48 -6.20
C THR A 358 5.88 -27.62 -6.19
N ARG A 359 6.56 -26.99 -7.15
CA ARG A 359 8.03 -26.96 -7.21
C ARG A 359 8.66 -26.34 -5.97
N LEU A 360 8.11 -25.24 -5.46
CA LEU A 360 8.62 -24.57 -4.26
C LEU A 360 8.56 -25.52 -3.05
N ALA A 361 7.45 -26.26 -2.89
CA ALA A 361 7.32 -27.26 -1.83
C ALA A 361 8.35 -28.40 -2.00
N GLU A 362 8.38 -29.06 -3.17
CA GLU A 362 9.29 -30.17 -3.47
C GLU A 362 10.78 -29.80 -3.32
N ARG A 363 11.18 -28.62 -3.81
CA ARG A 363 12.58 -28.16 -3.70
C ARG A 363 12.94 -27.78 -2.27
N THR A 364 12.01 -27.23 -1.49
CA THR A 364 12.24 -26.94 -0.07
C THR A 364 12.42 -28.23 0.73
N GLU A 365 11.59 -29.24 0.48
CA GLU A 365 11.73 -30.58 1.06
C GLU A 365 13.08 -31.21 0.74
N ALA A 366 13.48 -31.24 -0.53
CA ALA A 366 14.76 -31.79 -0.96
C ALA A 366 15.96 -31.06 -0.32
N LEU A 367 15.90 -29.72 -0.26
CA LEU A 367 16.93 -28.89 0.36
C LEU A 367 17.04 -29.15 1.87
N ALA A 368 15.90 -29.30 2.55
CA ALA A 368 15.85 -29.59 3.98
C ALA A 368 16.47 -30.96 4.30
N ALA A 369 16.14 -31.99 3.51
CA ALA A 369 16.75 -33.32 3.65
C ALA A 369 18.27 -33.26 3.50
N LEU A 370 18.76 -32.59 2.44
CA LEU A 370 20.18 -32.40 2.17
C LEU A 370 20.88 -31.65 3.32
N ALA A 371 20.29 -30.56 3.82
CA ALA A 371 20.84 -29.79 4.92
C ALA A 371 20.92 -30.62 6.21
N GLY A 372 19.90 -31.43 6.49
CA GLY A 372 19.87 -32.36 7.62
C GLY A 372 20.96 -33.43 7.54
N GLU A 373 21.19 -34.02 6.36
CA GLU A 373 22.29 -34.97 6.12
C GLU A 373 23.66 -34.32 6.33
N ARG A 374 23.83 -33.08 5.85
CA ARG A 374 25.07 -32.32 6.02
C ARG A 374 25.35 -32.00 7.49
N LEU A 375 24.32 -31.64 8.25
CA LEU A 375 24.44 -31.45 9.70
C LEU A 375 24.93 -32.73 10.40
N ILE A 376 24.34 -33.89 10.09
CA ILE A 376 24.77 -35.18 10.65
C ILE A 376 26.22 -35.47 10.25
N SER A 377 26.57 -35.30 8.97
CA SER A 377 27.94 -35.51 8.49
C SER A 377 28.95 -34.61 9.21
N ALA A 378 28.59 -33.35 9.50
CA ALA A 378 29.46 -32.42 10.21
C ALA A 378 29.66 -32.84 11.68
N LEU A 379 28.61 -33.35 12.35
CA LEU A 379 28.69 -33.86 13.72
C LEU A 379 29.54 -35.14 13.83
N LEU A 380 29.53 -35.99 12.80
CA LEU A 380 30.28 -37.24 12.76
C LEU A 380 31.72 -37.11 12.25
N SER A 381 32.09 -35.94 11.70
CA SER A 381 33.43 -35.70 11.15
C SER A 381 34.51 -35.70 12.23
N ARG A 382 35.71 -36.20 11.90
CA ARG A 382 36.88 -36.23 12.81
C ARG A 382 38.11 -35.61 12.12
N PRO A 383 38.68 -34.49 12.64
CA PRO A 383 38.21 -33.73 13.81
C PRO A 383 36.89 -32.99 13.52
N ALA A 384 36.04 -32.88 14.54
CA ALA A 384 34.78 -32.16 14.44
C ALA A 384 35.04 -30.64 14.44
N ASP A 385 34.38 -29.91 13.53
CA ASP A 385 34.34 -28.45 13.57
C ASP A 385 33.02 -27.97 14.22
N PRO A 386 33.03 -27.63 15.51
CA PRO A 386 31.82 -27.26 16.24
C PRO A 386 31.21 -25.94 15.71
N ALA A 387 32.01 -25.05 15.13
CA ALA A 387 31.51 -23.79 14.59
C ALA A 387 30.67 -24.02 13.33
N THR A 388 31.13 -24.90 12.44
CA THR A 388 30.39 -25.30 11.25
C THR A 388 29.12 -26.08 11.61
N ALA A 389 29.20 -27.02 12.56
CA ALA A 389 28.04 -27.77 13.04
C ALA A 389 26.97 -26.84 13.67
N GLN A 390 27.39 -25.86 14.48
CA GLN A 390 26.47 -24.88 15.08
C GLN A 390 25.81 -23.99 14.02
N ARG A 391 26.56 -23.57 12.98
CA ARG A 391 26.02 -22.78 11.87
C ARG A 391 24.99 -23.57 11.07
N LEU A 392 25.31 -24.82 10.73
CA LEU A 392 24.39 -25.72 10.02
C LEU A 392 23.13 -26.00 10.86
N LEU A 393 23.26 -26.18 12.17
CA LEU A 393 22.13 -26.35 13.07
C LEU A 393 21.16 -25.15 13.00
N GLY A 394 21.69 -23.92 13.02
CA GLY A 394 20.89 -22.71 12.83
C GLY A 394 20.14 -22.70 11.50
N ARG A 395 20.83 -23.03 10.41
CA ARG A 395 20.26 -23.08 9.06
C ARG A 395 19.19 -24.15 8.90
N VAL A 396 19.43 -25.35 9.42
CA VAL A 396 18.44 -26.45 9.43
C VAL A 396 17.20 -26.07 10.22
N ARG A 397 17.35 -25.36 11.34
CA ARG A 397 16.19 -24.85 12.10
C ARG A 397 15.37 -23.84 11.27
N SER A 398 16.02 -22.93 10.55
CA SER A 398 15.31 -21.98 9.70
C SER A 398 14.62 -22.67 8.51
N LEU A 399 15.20 -23.75 7.97
CA LEU A 399 14.54 -24.59 6.96
C LEU A 399 13.34 -25.37 7.53
N ALA A 400 13.44 -25.89 8.76
CA ALA A 400 12.31 -26.51 9.45
C ALA A 400 11.14 -25.53 9.63
N GLN A 401 11.44 -24.28 10.01
CA GLN A 401 10.42 -23.23 10.09
C GLN A 401 9.78 -22.95 8.72
N LEU A 402 10.58 -22.91 7.65
CA LEU A 402 10.06 -22.74 6.29
C LEU A 402 9.15 -23.89 5.87
N LEU A 403 9.52 -25.14 6.15
CA LEU A 403 8.67 -26.32 5.87
C LEU A 403 7.32 -26.25 6.60
N TYR A 404 7.35 -25.87 7.87
CA TYR A 404 6.14 -25.65 8.66
C TYR A 404 5.27 -24.54 8.05
N ASP A 405 5.87 -23.41 7.68
CA ASP A 405 5.15 -22.27 7.08
C ASP A 405 4.55 -22.59 5.71
N ILE A 406 5.10 -23.56 4.98
CA ILE A 406 4.64 -24.02 3.66
C ILE A 406 3.65 -25.19 3.78
N GLY A 407 3.53 -25.83 4.95
CA GLY A 407 2.65 -26.96 5.20
C GLY A 407 3.19 -28.30 4.69
N CYS A 408 4.51 -28.47 4.67
CA CYS A 408 5.18 -29.71 4.24
C CYS A 408 5.50 -30.59 5.46
N ASP A 409 4.52 -31.37 5.92
CA ASP A 409 4.64 -32.16 7.16
C ASP A 409 5.53 -33.41 7.02
N GLY A 410 5.71 -33.95 5.80
CA GLY A 410 6.32 -35.26 5.58
C GLY A 410 7.79 -35.40 6.00
N ILE A 411 8.60 -34.34 5.83
CA ILE A 411 10.03 -34.33 6.20
C ILE A 411 10.27 -33.51 7.49
N LEU A 412 9.28 -32.75 7.94
CA LEU A 412 9.40 -31.84 9.07
C LEU A 412 9.73 -32.59 10.36
N GLU A 413 9.10 -33.72 10.61
CA GLU A 413 9.32 -34.53 11.82
C GLU A 413 10.75 -35.10 11.89
N ASP A 414 11.23 -35.68 10.78
CA ASP A 414 12.60 -36.20 10.68
C ASP A 414 13.63 -35.07 10.87
N LEU A 415 13.43 -33.92 10.22
CA LEU A 415 14.31 -32.76 10.37
C LEU A 415 14.30 -32.20 11.80
N ALA A 416 13.13 -32.12 12.43
CA ALA A 416 12.98 -31.67 13.82
C ALA A 416 13.73 -32.61 14.77
N MET A 417 13.65 -33.92 14.56
CA MET A 417 14.42 -34.90 15.33
C MET A 417 15.92 -34.69 15.15
N ARG A 418 16.40 -34.53 13.91
CA ARG A 418 17.83 -34.24 13.64
C ARG A 418 18.32 -32.97 14.35
N VAL A 419 17.49 -31.93 14.43
CA VAL A 419 17.78 -30.70 15.18
C VAL A 419 17.91 -30.95 16.68
N VAL A 420 17.01 -31.76 17.27
CA VAL A 420 17.07 -32.11 18.69
C VAL A 420 18.33 -32.90 19.03
N VAL A 421 18.65 -33.95 18.26
CA VAL A 421 19.89 -34.74 18.45
C VAL A 421 21.12 -33.87 18.33
N ALA A 422 21.19 -33.02 17.30
CA ALA A 422 22.33 -32.14 17.08
C ALA A 422 22.55 -31.16 18.24
N ARG A 423 21.47 -30.64 18.84
CA ARG A 423 21.56 -29.77 20.03
C ARG A 423 22.12 -30.49 21.25
N GLU A 424 21.72 -31.75 21.45
CA GLU A 424 22.24 -32.56 22.55
C GLU A 424 23.73 -32.85 22.38
N VAL A 425 24.15 -33.23 21.16
CA VAL A 425 25.57 -33.51 20.85
C VAL A 425 26.44 -32.27 20.99
N LEU A 426 25.99 -31.10 20.54
CA LEU A 426 26.73 -29.84 20.65
C LEU A 426 26.67 -29.22 22.06
N GLY A 427 25.65 -29.57 22.85
CA GLY A 427 25.46 -29.09 24.22
C GLY A 427 26.29 -29.83 25.29
N HIS A 428 26.91 -30.95 24.94
CA HIS A 428 27.81 -31.71 25.83
C HIS A 428 29.28 -31.47 25.43
N PRO A 429 29.98 -30.49 26.03
CA PRO A 429 31.41 -30.31 25.82
C PRO A 429 32.19 -31.37 26.61
N GLY A 430 32.25 -32.60 26.10
CA GLY A 430 33.05 -33.66 26.73
C GLY A 430 32.69 -35.08 26.30
N ALA A 431 33.32 -35.55 25.23
CA ALA A 431 33.76 -36.94 25.06
C ALA A 431 35.08 -36.94 24.29
#